data_AF-J9CEB8-F1
#
_entry.id   AF-J9CEB8-F1
#
_cell.length_a   1.000
_cell.length_b   1.000
_cell.length_c   1.000
_cell.angle_alpha   90.00
_cell.angle_beta   90.00
_cell.angle_gamma   90.00
#
_symmetry.space_group_name_H-M   'P 1'
#
loop_
_entity.id
_entity.type
_entity.pdbx_description
1 polymer ?
#
loop_
_entity_poly.entity_id
_entity_poly.type
_entity_poly.pdbx_seq_one_letter_code
_entity_poly.pdbx_strand_id
1 'polypeptide(L)'
;MAKYGNSVEQGFGEKELRELRPKFNAFVQSISRNLAPVRTDGSGVAHYDSQKDAIYIPRQKDFSHYTDYAQETLRQIIAATGHQQRLAREGMVMKNGIPPTEDAVKQERLIA
;
A
#
# COMPACT_ATOMS: atom_id res chain seq x y z
N MET A 1 -22.63 -20.71 26.20
CA MET A 1 -21.65 -19.68 25.78
C MET A 1 -21.39 -19.87 24.29
N ALA A 2 -21.97 -19.02 23.45
CA ALA A 2 -21.77 -19.08 22.00
C ALA A 2 -20.40 -18.50 21.64
N LYS A 3 -19.53 -19.30 21.02
CA LYS A 3 -18.29 -18.81 20.40
C LYS A 3 -18.65 -18.04 19.13
N TYR A 4 -18.79 -16.72 19.26
CA TYR A 4 -18.74 -15.82 18.12
C TYR A 4 -17.28 -15.64 17.69
N GLY A 5 -16.69 -16.70 17.12
CA GLY A 5 -15.45 -16.54 16.37
C GLY A 5 -15.82 -15.87 15.05
N ASN A 6 -15.45 -14.60 14.88
CA ASN A 6 -15.57 -13.94 13.58
C ASN A 6 -14.75 -14.75 12.56
N SER A 7 -15.23 -14.89 11.33
CA SER A 7 -14.54 -15.62 10.24
C SER A 7 -13.09 -15.18 10.00
N VAL A 8 -12.72 -14.00 10.53
CA VAL A 8 -11.35 -13.46 10.55
C VAL A 8 -10.38 -14.33 11.37
N GLU A 9 -10.83 -14.97 12.46
CA GLU A 9 -9.96 -15.80 13.32
C GLU A 9 -9.69 -17.20 12.75
N GLN A 10 -10.50 -17.67 11.79
CA GLN A 10 -10.32 -19.00 11.18
C GLN A 10 -9.38 -19.03 9.98
N GLY A 11 -8.95 -17.86 9.49
CA GLY A 11 -8.21 -17.74 8.24
C GLY A 11 -9.05 -18.17 7.03
N PHE A 12 -8.56 -17.86 5.83
CA PHE A 12 -9.20 -18.31 4.60
C PHE A 12 -8.91 -19.79 4.36
N GLY A 13 -9.96 -20.58 4.11
CA GLY A 13 -9.79 -21.95 3.63
C GLY A 13 -9.07 -21.99 2.26
N GLU A 14 -8.41 -23.09 1.95
CA GLU A 14 -7.62 -23.23 0.72
C GLU A 14 -8.43 -22.97 -0.56
N LYS A 15 -9.70 -23.40 -0.58
CA LYS A 15 -10.63 -23.15 -1.68
C LYS A 15 -10.89 -21.65 -1.88
N GLU A 16 -11.12 -20.92 -0.81
CA GLU A 16 -11.39 -19.49 -0.85
C GLU A 16 -10.14 -18.70 -1.27
N LEU A 17 -8.96 -19.07 -0.75
CA LEU A 17 -7.68 -18.53 -1.21
C LEU A 17 -7.47 -18.74 -2.71
N ARG A 18 -7.82 -19.92 -3.23
CA ARG A 18 -7.70 -20.23 -4.66
C ARG A 18 -8.58 -19.32 -5.52
N GLU A 19 -9.78 -19.00 -5.05
CA GLU A 19 -10.70 -18.07 -5.74
C GLU A 19 -10.28 -16.59 -5.61
N LEU A 20 -9.63 -16.21 -4.51
CA LEU A 20 -9.19 -14.84 -4.26
C LEU A 20 -7.89 -14.48 -5.00
N ARG A 21 -6.98 -15.44 -5.20
CA ARG A 21 -5.71 -15.26 -5.94
C ARG A 21 -5.86 -14.51 -7.27
N PRO A 22 -6.70 -14.95 -8.23
CA PRO A 22 -6.83 -14.26 -9.51
C PRO A 22 -7.41 -12.85 -9.36
N LYS A 23 -8.34 -12.63 -8.42
CA LYS A 23 -8.93 -11.31 -8.15
C LYS A 23 -7.88 -10.34 -7.62
N PHE A 24 -7.04 -10.79 -6.69
CA PHE A 24 -5.95 -9.99 -6.15
C PHE A 24 -4.90 -9.68 -7.21
N ASN A 25 -4.53 -10.65 -8.06
CA ASN A 25 -3.60 -10.41 -9.16
C ASN A 25 -4.14 -9.38 -10.15
N ALA A 26 -5.43 -9.44 -10.50
CA ALA A 26 -6.08 -8.44 -11.34
C ALA A 26 -6.08 -7.05 -10.68
N PHE A 27 -6.28 -6.99 -9.36
CA PHE A 27 -6.17 -5.75 -8.59
C PHE A 27 -4.75 -5.17 -8.66
N VAL A 28 -3.70 -5.97 -8.42
CA VAL A 28 -2.30 -5.52 -8.53
C VAL A 28 -1.97 -5.01 -9.93
N GLN A 29 -2.45 -5.68 -10.97
CA GLN A 29 -2.32 -5.18 -12.35
C GLN A 29 -3.02 -3.84 -12.56
N SER A 30 -4.21 -3.64 -11.97
CA SER A 30 -4.91 -2.37 -12.01
C SER A 30 -4.11 -1.25 -11.32
N ILE A 31 -3.52 -1.56 -10.16
CA ILE A 31 -2.64 -0.63 -9.44
C ILE A 31 -1.42 -0.26 -10.28
N SER A 32 -0.78 -1.24 -10.92
CA SER A 32 0.37 -0.97 -11.80
C SER A 32 0.04 -0.09 -12.99
N ARG A 33 -1.22 -0.06 -13.46
CA ARG A 33 -1.67 0.81 -14.55
C ARG A 33 -2.07 2.21 -14.09
N ASN A 34 -2.64 2.32 -12.90
CA ASN A 34 -3.38 3.52 -12.49
C ASN A 34 -2.77 4.28 -11.30
N LEU A 35 -1.87 3.68 -10.52
CA LEU A 35 -1.30 4.29 -9.32
C LEU A 35 0.23 4.46 -9.42
N ALA A 36 0.96 3.35 -9.47
CA ALA A 36 2.42 3.30 -9.53
C ALA A 36 2.85 1.94 -10.08
N PRO A 37 3.92 1.85 -10.91
CA PRO A 37 4.42 0.58 -11.43
C PRO A 37 4.70 -0.43 -10.31
N VAL A 38 4.16 -1.65 -10.45
CA VAL A 38 4.47 -2.77 -9.55
C VAL A 38 5.47 -3.69 -10.23
N ARG A 39 6.63 -3.87 -9.61
CA ARG A 39 7.75 -4.66 -10.13
C ARG A 39 8.05 -5.83 -9.21
N THR A 40 8.48 -6.94 -9.82
CA THR A 40 9.07 -8.04 -9.06
C THR A 40 10.43 -7.63 -8.54
N ASP A 41 10.65 -7.86 -7.25
CA ASP A 41 11.91 -7.57 -6.57
C ASP A 41 12.77 -8.82 -6.41
N GLY A 42 14.08 -8.65 -6.61
CA GLY A 42 15.10 -9.67 -6.37
C GLY A 42 15.76 -9.55 -4.99
N SER A 43 15.56 -8.46 -4.26
CA SER A 43 16.17 -8.22 -2.94
C SER A 43 15.51 -9.03 -1.82
N GLY A 44 14.26 -9.46 -2.03
CA GLY A 44 13.50 -10.24 -1.06
C GLY A 44 12.73 -9.39 -0.04
N VAL A 45 12.79 -8.06 -0.16
CA VAL A 45 12.09 -7.13 0.74
C VAL A 45 11.14 -6.24 -0.04
N ALA A 46 9.86 -6.32 0.29
CA ALA A 46 8.86 -5.46 -0.32
C ALA A 46 9.02 -4.01 0.17
N HIS A 47 9.01 -3.05 -0.77
CA HIS A 47 9.09 -1.63 -0.44
C HIS A 47 8.51 -0.76 -1.56
N TYR A 48 7.99 0.40 -1.17
CA TYR A 48 7.73 1.52 -2.07
C TYR A 48 8.95 2.42 -2.14
N ASP A 49 9.42 2.72 -3.35
CA ASP A 49 10.50 3.66 -3.62
C ASP A 49 9.88 5.00 -4.08
N SER A 50 9.87 5.98 -3.19
CA SER A 50 9.28 7.32 -3.45
C SER A 50 10.08 8.15 -4.45
N GLN A 51 11.38 7.87 -4.64
CA GLN A 51 12.18 8.58 -5.64
C GLN A 51 11.85 8.10 -7.05
N LYS A 52 11.64 6.78 -7.21
CA LYS A 52 11.31 6.16 -8.50
C LYS A 52 9.81 6.08 -8.77
N ASP A 53 9.00 6.46 -7.79
CA ASP A 53 7.55 6.24 -7.75
C ASP A 53 7.16 4.81 -8.16
N ALA A 54 7.78 3.80 -7.54
CA ALA A 54 7.60 2.40 -7.92
C ALA A 54 7.49 1.47 -6.71
N ILE A 55 6.64 0.45 -6.83
CA ILE A 55 6.45 -0.58 -5.81
C ILE A 55 7.25 -1.82 -6.20
N TYR A 56 8.08 -2.32 -5.29
CA TYR A 56 8.89 -3.52 -5.46
C TYR A 56 8.38 -4.62 -4.54
N ILE A 57 7.97 -5.76 -5.11
CA ILE A 57 7.38 -6.89 -4.37
C ILE A 57 8.16 -8.18 -4.69
N PRO A 58 8.63 -8.96 -3.70
CA PRO A 58 9.25 -10.27 -3.93
C PRO A 58 8.29 -11.26 -4.62
N ARG A 59 8.81 -12.36 -5.17
CA ARG A 59 7.92 -13.33 -5.82
C ARG A 59 7.06 -13.99 -4.75
N GLN A 60 5.82 -14.33 -5.10
CA GLN A 60 4.90 -15.02 -4.17
C GLN A 60 5.52 -16.24 -3.48
N LYS A 61 6.35 -17.02 -4.20
CA LYS A 61 7.02 -18.21 -3.66
C LYS A 61 8.07 -17.92 -2.59
N ASP A 62 8.51 -16.67 -2.49
CA ASP A 62 9.47 -16.23 -1.49
C ASP A 62 8.76 -15.91 -0.14
N PHE A 63 7.42 -16.03 -0.08
CA PHE A 63 6.61 -15.91 1.13
C PHE A 63 6.13 -17.28 1.64
N SER A 64 6.02 -17.41 2.97
CA SER A 64 5.53 -18.64 3.62
C SER A 64 4.06 -18.92 3.30
N HIS A 65 3.21 -17.89 3.37
CA HIS A 65 1.80 -18.00 3.00
C HIS A 65 1.42 -16.97 1.94
N TYR A 66 0.44 -17.32 1.11
CA TYR A 66 -0.11 -16.38 0.12
C TYR A 66 -0.69 -15.12 0.77
N THR A 67 -1.25 -15.24 1.98
CA THR A 67 -1.78 -14.11 2.74
C THR A 67 -0.69 -13.12 3.12
N ASP A 68 0.51 -13.59 3.42
CA ASP A 68 1.66 -12.73 3.76
C ASP A 68 2.07 -11.89 2.54
N TYR A 69 2.15 -12.54 1.37
CA TYR A 69 2.38 -11.87 0.09
C TYR A 69 1.31 -10.80 -0.19
N ALA A 70 0.03 -11.16 -0.02
CA ALA A 70 -1.08 -10.25 -0.30
C ALA A 70 -1.11 -9.04 0.65
N GLN A 71 -0.91 -9.29 1.95
CA GLN A 71 -0.86 -8.23 2.97
C GLN A 71 0.31 -7.28 2.75
N GLU A 72 1.50 -7.82 2.47
CA GLU A 72 2.68 -7.00 2.25
C GLU A 72 2.59 -6.19 0.95
N THR A 73 2.07 -6.81 -0.11
CA THR A 73 1.77 -6.09 -1.36
C THR A 73 0.81 -4.93 -1.10
N LEU A 74 -0.28 -5.18 -0.35
CA LEU A 74 -1.25 -4.13 -0.01
C LEU A 74 -0.63 -3.02 0.83
N ARG A 75 0.25 -3.35 1.79
CA ARG A 75 0.97 -2.37 2.62
C ARG A 75 1.76 -1.39 1.74
N GLN A 76 2.50 -1.89 0.75
CA GLN A 76 3.31 -1.04 -0.13
C GLN A 76 2.46 -0.23 -1.11
N ILE A 77 1.32 -0.76 -1.55
CA ILE A 77 0.32 0.01 -2.33
C ILE A 77 -0.20 1.19 -1.51
N ILE A 78 -0.54 0.97 -0.24
CA ILE A 78 -0.99 2.03 0.67
C ILE A 78 0.11 3.06 0.87
N ALA A 79 1.36 2.63 1.07
CA ALA A 79 2.51 3.54 1.16
C ALA A 79 2.61 4.42 -0.09
N ALA A 80 2.54 3.83 -1.29
CA ALA A 80 2.61 4.57 -2.55
C ALA A 80 1.56 5.68 -2.66
N THR A 81 0.35 5.51 -2.13
CA THR A 81 -0.65 6.60 -2.15
C THR A 81 -0.18 7.88 -1.42
N GLY A 82 0.83 7.78 -0.54
CA GLY A 82 1.46 8.89 0.19
C GLY A 82 2.40 9.79 -0.63
N HIS A 83 2.73 9.42 -1.87
CA HIS A 83 3.62 10.19 -2.74
C HIS A 83 3.20 11.67 -2.87
N GLN A 84 4.19 12.55 -3.10
CA GLN A 84 4.01 14.00 -3.20
C GLN A 84 2.99 14.46 -4.26
N GLN A 85 2.83 13.70 -5.36
CA GLN A 85 1.85 13.97 -6.41
C GLN A 85 0.46 13.33 -6.15
N ARG A 86 0.29 12.70 -4.99
CA ARG A 86 -0.95 12.00 -4.58
C ARG A 86 -1.47 12.57 -3.27
N LEU A 87 -1.52 11.79 -2.19
CA LEU A 87 -1.98 12.29 -0.89
C LEU A 87 -0.93 13.14 -0.16
N ALA A 88 0.28 13.27 -0.73
CA ALA A 88 1.36 14.11 -0.24
C ALA A 88 1.74 13.89 1.25
N ARG A 89 1.49 12.69 1.77
CA ARG A 89 1.81 12.29 3.14
C ARG A 89 3.31 12.13 3.37
N GLU A 90 4.06 11.85 2.30
CA GLU A 90 5.53 11.77 2.31
C GLU A 90 6.20 13.15 2.23
N GLY A 91 5.44 14.21 1.92
CA GLY A 91 5.95 15.50 1.47
C GLY A 91 5.60 16.72 2.33
N MET A 92 5.00 16.55 3.53
CA MET A 92 4.92 17.65 4.50
C MET A 92 6.27 17.83 5.21
N VAL A 93 7.32 18.11 4.44
CA VAL A 93 8.58 18.60 5.00
C VAL A 93 8.45 20.10 5.12
N MET A 94 8.19 20.56 6.33
CA MET A 94 8.25 21.98 6.69
C MET A 94 9.66 22.49 6.39
N LYS A 95 9.83 23.26 5.31
CA LYS A 95 11.11 23.93 5.06
C LYS A 95 11.10 25.21 5.90
N ASN A 96 11.90 25.26 6.96
CA ASN A 96 11.94 26.37 7.93
C ASN A 96 10.59 26.65 8.65
N GLY A 97 9.76 25.62 8.88
CA GLY A 97 8.48 25.80 9.58
C GLY A 97 7.35 26.40 8.72
N ILE A 98 7.54 26.51 7.40
CA ILE A 98 6.50 27.01 6.48
C ILE A 98 5.96 25.82 5.68
N PRO A 99 4.62 25.60 5.66
CA PRO A 99 4.03 24.56 4.85
C PRO A 99 4.16 24.88 3.35
N PRO A 100 4.39 23.88 2.48
CA PRO A 100 4.76 24.10 1.08
C PRO A 100 3.61 24.55 0.15
N THR A 101 2.38 24.69 0.64
CA THR A 101 1.19 25.02 -0.17
C THR A 101 0.49 26.28 0.32
N GLU A 102 0.09 27.15 -0.62
CA GLU A 102 -0.67 28.39 -0.32
C GLU A 102 -1.95 28.12 0.47
N ASP A 103 -2.61 26.98 0.25
CA ASP A 103 -3.84 26.62 0.94
C ASP A 103 -3.63 26.32 2.42
N ALA A 104 -2.48 25.76 2.80
CA ALA A 104 -2.12 25.54 4.19
C ALA A 104 -1.84 26.87 4.92
N VAL A 105 -1.19 27.82 4.24
CA VAL A 105 -0.97 29.19 4.76
C VAL A 105 -2.29 29.94 4.93
N LYS A 106 -3.26 29.76 4.01
CA LYS A 106 -4.59 30.35 4.12
C LYS A 106 -5.38 29.74 5.29
N GLN A 107 -5.29 28.42 5.50
CA GLN A 107 -5.96 27.75 6.60
C GLN A 107 -5.45 28.24 7.97
N GLU A 108 -4.15 28.48 8.14
CA GLU A 108 -3.62 29.07 9.39
C GLU A 108 -4.13 30.50 9.65
N ARG A 109 -4.32 31.33 8.61
CA ARG A 109 -4.85 32.69 8.75
C ARG A 109 -6.36 32.76 9.04
N LEU A 110 -7.11 31.70 8.77
CA LEU A 110 -8.55 31.63 9.06
C LEU A 110 -8.85 31.20 10.50
N ILE A 111 -7.86 30.64 11.19
CA ILE A 111 -7.98 30.14 12.58
C ILE A 111 -7.30 31.10 13.58
N ALA A 112 -6.48 32.04 13.10
CA ALA A 112 -5.78 33.06 13.89
C ALA A 112 -6.62 34.33 14.13
#